data_AF-A0A6B3CLN5-F1
#
_entry.id   AF-A0A6B3CLN5-F1
#
_cell.length_a   1.000
_cell.length_b   1.000
_cell.length_c   1.000
_cell.angle_alpha   90.00
_cell.angle_beta   90.00
_cell.angle_gamma   90.00
#
_symmetry.space_group_name_H-M   'P 1'
#
loop_
_entity.id
_entity.type
_entity.pdbx_description
1 polymer ?
#
loop_
_entity_poly.entity_id
_entity_poly.type
_entity_poly.pdbx_seq_one_letter_code
_entity_poly.pdbx_strand_id
1 'polypeptide(L)'
;LFPLLSLAAALAAATLDKQQQTKLQDKLAEQIPGISDQLDIQGLVDNAGTVGVIAALLLLFTGMGWVEATRGCLRAVWELPDEEENPVLRRAKDAGVLVGLGGALLITVGISTVASALVGWIIRTLGLAQGGVGGVLLYVAAFAVAVLADFLLLLYVLTLLPGVQPPRRRLVVAALIGAVGFE
;
A
#
# COMPACT_ATOMS: atom_id res chain seq x y z
N LEU A 1 4.20 10.05 8.28
CA LEU A 1 4.96 10.07 7.01
C LEU A 1 6.39 9.56 7.19
N PHE A 2 7.18 10.09 8.12
CA PHE A 2 8.58 9.68 8.30
C PHE A 2 8.82 8.15 8.39
N PRO A 3 8.14 7.37 9.26
CA PRO A 3 8.34 5.92 9.32
C PRO A 3 8.01 5.18 8.01
N LEU A 4 7.02 5.66 7.26
CA LEU A 4 6.62 5.09 5.97
C LEU A 4 7.70 5.30 4.91
N LEU A 5 8.23 6.53 4.83
CA LEU A 5 9.31 6.88 3.92
C LEU A 5 10.60 6.13 4.27
N SER A 6 10.94 6.02 5.56
CA SER A 6 12.12 5.26 6.01
C SER A 6 12.01 3.77 5.68
N LEU A 7 10.83 3.16 5.87
CA LEU A 7 10.62 1.76 5.49
C LEU A 7 10.71 1.58 3.97
N ALA A 8 10.10 2.48 3.19
CA ALA A 8 10.17 2.44 1.73
C ALA A 8 11.63 2.59 1.22
N ALA A 9 12.40 3.50 1.81
CA ALA A 9 13.82 3.68 1.49
C ALA A 9 14.65 2.44 1.87
N ALA A 10 14.41 1.85 3.05
CA ALA A 10 15.07 0.63 3.48
C ALA A 10 14.76 -0.56 2.55
N LEU A 11 13.50 -0.71 2.14
CA LEU A 11 13.09 -1.74 1.17
C LEU A 11 13.72 -1.51 -0.20
N ALA A 12 13.74 -0.27 -0.68
CA ALA A 12 14.40 0.09 -1.94
C ALA A 12 15.91 -0.21 -1.89
N ALA A 13 16.59 0.16 -0.81
CA ALA A 13 18.00 -0.14 -0.60
C ALA A 13 18.30 -1.64 -0.55
N ALA A 14 17.42 -2.43 0.08
CA ALA A 14 17.59 -3.87 0.22
C ALA A 14 17.31 -4.66 -1.08
N THR A 15 16.52 -4.10 -2.00
CA THR A 15 16.03 -4.82 -3.20
C THR A 15 16.60 -4.32 -4.52
N LEU A 16 17.09 -3.08 -4.59
CA LEU A 16 17.57 -2.45 -5.81
C LEU A 16 19.09 -2.46 -5.92
N ASP A 17 19.58 -2.60 -7.14
CA ASP A 17 21.01 -2.45 -7.44
C ASP A 17 21.46 -0.99 -7.36
N LYS A 18 22.77 -0.76 -7.17
CA LYS A 18 23.36 0.59 -7.03
C LYS A 18 22.93 1.56 -8.14
N GLN A 19 22.83 1.09 -9.39
CA GLN A 19 22.40 1.93 -10.52
C GLN A 19 20.93 2.35 -10.42
N GLN A 20 20.07 1.48 -9.90
CA GLN A 20 18.65 1.78 -9.67
C GLN A 20 18.46 2.71 -8.48
N GLN A 21 19.28 2.56 -7.42
CA GLN A 21 19.29 3.44 -6.26
C GLN A 21 19.67 4.88 -6.65
N THR A 22 20.74 5.09 -7.42
CA THR A 22 21.14 6.42 -7.91
C THR A 22 20.04 7.07 -8.75
N LYS A 23 19.40 6.30 -9.65
CA LYS A 23 18.30 6.82 -10.47
C LYS A 23 17.07 7.23 -9.65
N LEU A 24 16.79 6.54 -8.54
CA LEU A 24 15.75 6.94 -7.60
C LEU A 24 16.15 8.23 -6.86
N GLN A 25 17.40 8.33 -6.39
CA GLN A 25 17.90 9.54 -5.74
C GLN A 25 17.79 10.76 -6.66
N ASP A 26 18.22 10.65 -7.92
CA ASP A 26 18.15 11.73 -8.90
C ASP A 26 16.71 12.20 -9.11
N LYS A 27 15.76 11.26 -9.23
CA LYS A 27 14.32 11.58 -9.37
C LYS A 27 13.71 12.22 -8.12
N LEU A 28 14.14 11.78 -6.94
CA LEU A 28 13.69 12.34 -5.66
C LEU A 28 14.23 13.76 -5.45
N ALA A 29 15.51 13.98 -5.78
CA ALA A 29 16.16 15.29 -5.73
C ALA A 29 15.52 16.29 -6.71
N GLU A 30 15.12 15.83 -7.89
CA GLU A 30 14.43 16.64 -8.90
C GLU A 30 13.01 17.06 -8.46
N GLN A 31 12.29 16.19 -7.74
CA GLN A 31 10.93 16.48 -7.27
C GLN A 31 10.89 17.26 -5.95
N ILE A 32 11.92 17.14 -5.10
CA ILE A 32 11.96 17.79 -3.78
C ILE A 32 13.35 18.43 -3.56
N PRO A 33 13.60 19.63 -4.15
CA PRO A 33 14.86 20.33 -3.96
C PRO A 33 15.09 20.66 -2.48
N GLY A 34 16.26 20.28 -1.96
CA GLY A 34 16.70 20.57 -0.58
C GLY A 34 16.66 19.39 0.41
N ILE A 35 16.07 18.25 0.06
CA ILE A 35 16.08 17.05 0.92
C ILE A 35 17.24 16.09 0.59
N SER A 36 17.76 16.11 -0.64
CA SER A 36 18.86 15.24 -1.09
C SER A 36 20.14 15.36 -0.25
N ASP A 37 20.47 16.56 0.22
CA ASP A 37 21.67 16.80 1.04
C ASP A 37 21.47 16.44 2.52
N GLN A 38 20.22 16.27 2.96
CA GLN A 38 19.86 15.89 4.34
C GLN A 38 19.49 14.41 4.48
N LEU A 39 19.09 13.76 3.39
CA LEU A 39 18.89 12.33 3.34
C LEU A 39 20.23 11.65 3.07
N ASP A 40 20.88 11.18 4.14
CA ASP A 40 22.02 10.27 4.03
C ASP A 40 21.55 8.89 3.52
N ILE A 41 21.25 8.80 2.22
CA ILE A 41 20.80 7.57 1.58
C ILE A 41 21.86 6.48 1.70
N GLN A 42 23.15 6.85 1.76
CA GLN A 42 24.23 5.91 1.98
C GLN A 42 24.16 5.30 3.38
N GLY A 43 24.00 6.12 4.43
CA GLY A 43 23.79 5.65 5.80
C GLY A 43 22.50 4.84 5.97
N LEU A 44 21.45 5.17 5.23
CA LEU A 44 20.19 4.40 5.13
C LEU A 44 20.41 3.04 4.47
N VAL A 45 21.24 2.95 3.42
CA VAL A 45 21.58 1.68 2.74
C VAL A 45 22.44 0.81 3.66
N ASP A 46 23.47 1.39 4.27
CA ASP A 46 24.39 0.69 5.16
C ASP A 46 23.68 0.14 6.41
N ASN A 47 22.63 0.83 6.87
CA ASN A 47 21.82 0.42 8.02
C ASN A 47 20.39 -0.01 7.64
N ALA A 48 20.16 -0.40 6.39
CA ALA A 48 18.81 -0.66 5.86
C ALA A 48 18.05 -1.70 6.70
N GLY A 49 18.75 -2.71 7.23
CA GLY A 49 18.16 -3.69 8.14
C GLY A 49 17.62 -3.06 9.43
N THR A 50 18.48 -2.34 10.17
CA THR A 50 18.11 -1.71 11.45
C THR A 50 17.06 -0.62 11.26
N VAL A 51 17.24 0.25 10.28
CA VAL A 51 16.30 1.34 9.97
C VAL A 51 14.96 0.76 9.53
N GLY A 52 14.96 -0.27 8.70
CA GLY A 52 13.75 -0.97 8.27
C GLY A 52 12.98 -1.58 9.44
N VAL A 53 13.65 -2.24 10.38
CA VAL A 53 13.02 -2.80 11.58
C VAL A 53 12.41 -1.71 12.46
N ILE A 54 13.17 -0.65 12.76
CA ILE A 54 12.65 0.46 13.59
C ILE A 54 11.46 1.13 12.91
N ALA A 55 11.55 1.39 11.60
CA ALA A 55 10.47 1.98 10.83
C ALA A 55 9.22 1.08 10.82
N ALA A 56 9.40 -0.24 10.64
CA ALA A 56 8.30 -1.21 10.70
C ALA A 56 7.62 -1.24 12.08
N LEU A 57 8.39 -1.22 13.17
CA LEU A 57 7.84 -1.19 14.54
C LEU A 57 7.05 0.10 14.80
N LEU A 58 7.58 1.25 14.38
CA LEU A 58 6.88 2.53 14.51
C LEU A 58 5.61 2.57 13.66
N LEU A 59 5.66 2.03 12.43
CA LEU A 59 4.50 1.90 11.56
C LEU A 59 3.44 0.98 12.14
N LEU A 60 3.82 -0.18 12.67
CA LEU A 60 2.88 -1.07 13.35
C LEU A 60 2.25 -0.38 14.56
N PHE A 61 3.05 0.31 15.39
CA PHE A 61 2.55 1.01 16.56
C PHE A 61 1.54 2.12 16.20
N THR A 62 1.91 3.00 15.26
CA THR A 62 1.04 4.09 14.80
C THR A 62 -0.17 3.58 14.03
N GLY A 63 0.01 2.54 13.21
CA GLY A 63 -1.07 1.87 12.48
C GLY A 63 -2.09 1.23 13.41
N MET A 64 -1.66 0.64 14.53
CA MET A 64 -2.60 0.05 15.52
C MET A 64 -3.55 1.10 16.08
N GLY A 65 -3.04 2.30 16.38
CA GLY A 65 -3.89 3.43 16.80
C GLY A 65 -4.88 3.86 15.73
N TRP A 66 -4.50 3.82 14.45
CA TRP A 66 -5.41 4.11 13.33
C TRP A 66 -6.51 3.05 13.19
N VAL A 67 -6.17 1.77 13.29
CA VAL A 67 -7.15 0.67 13.30
C VAL A 67 -8.13 0.82 14.44
N GLU A 68 -7.63 1.11 15.64
CA GLU A 68 -8.44 1.30 16.83
C GLU A 68 -9.42 2.48 16.68
N ALA A 69 -8.94 3.63 16.19
CA ALA A 69 -9.78 4.80 15.95
C ALA A 69 -10.84 4.54 14.86
N THR A 70 -10.44 3.93 13.75
CA THR A 70 -11.33 3.61 12.63
C THR A 70 -12.42 2.63 13.09
N ARG A 71 -12.04 1.55 13.78
CA ARG A 71 -13.02 0.63 14.37
C ARG A 71 -13.97 1.36 15.33
N GLY A 72 -13.44 2.23 16.19
CA GLY A 72 -14.24 3.03 17.11
C GLY A 72 -15.31 3.85 16.38
N CYS A 73 -14.91 4.58 15.32
CA CYS A 73 -15.83 5.33 14.48
C CYS A 73 -16.88 4.43 13.81
N LEU A 74 -16.47 3.30 13.22
CA LEU A 74 -17.40 2.36 12.60
C LEU A 74 -18.38 1.83 13.66
N ARG A 75 -17.92 1.25 14.76
CA ARG A 75 -18.80 0.71 15.82
C ARG A 75 -19.77 1.75 16.37
N ALA A 76 -19.35 3.01 16.50
CA ALA A 76 -20.23 4.11 16.90
C ALA A 76 -21.35 4.37 15.87
N VAL A 77 -21.04 4.36 14.57
CA VAL A 77 -22.03 4.52 13.49
C VAL A 77 -23.06 3.38 13.47
N TRP A 78 -22.65 2.16 13.83
CA TRP A 78 -23.56 1.01 13.93
C TRP A 78 -24.17 0.82 15.32
N GLU A 79 -23.95 1.75 16.26
CA GLU A 79 -24.46 1.67 17.64
C GLU A 79 -24.12 0.34 18.35
N LEU A 80 -22.94 -0.22 18.06
CA LEU A 80 -22.50 -1.46 18.70
C LEU A 80 -22.11 -1.20 20.17
N PRO A 81 -22.45 -2.13 21.08
CA PRO A 81 -21.95 -2.06 22.45
C PRO A 81 -20.42 -2.20 22.48
N ASP A 82 -19.81 -1.64 23.53
CA ASP A 82 -18.39 -1.82 23.79
C ASP A 82 -18.07 -3.30 23.98
N GLU A 83 -16.98 -3.74 23.36
CA GLU A 83 -16.53 -5.13 23.43
C GLU A 83 -15.79 -5.39 24.75
N GLU A 84 -16.31 -6.31 25.56
CA GLU A 84 -15.61 -6.86 26.74
C GLU A 84 -14.51 -7.88 26.33
N GLU A 85 -13.72 -7.55 25.31
CA GLU A 85 -12.65 -8.43 24.83
C GLU A 85 -11.32 -8.12 25.52
N ASN A 86 -10.49 -9.16 25.76
CA ASN A 86 -9.17 -8.98 26.38
C ASN A 86 -8.32 -7.98 25.55
N PRO A 87 -7.78 -6.91 26.16
CA PRO A 87 -7.04 -5.87 25.44
C PRO A 87 -5.83 -6.42 24.66
N VAL A 88 -5.19 -7.49 25.15
CA VAL A 88 -4.06 -8.13 24.46
C VAL A 88 -4.51 -8.85 23.20
N LEU A 89 -5.60 -9.62 23.27
CA LEU A 89 -6.17 -10.33 22.13
C LEU A 89 -6.63 -9.35 21.05
N ARG A 90 -7.25 -8.24 21.48
CA ARG A 90 -7.69 -7.17 20.59
C ARG A 90 -6.51 -6.51 19.86
N ARG A 91 -5.44 -6.15 20.57
CA ARG A 91 -4.22 -5.61 19.96
C ARG A 91 -3.55 -6.57 18.98
N ALA A 92 -3.57 -7.88 19.28
CA ALA A 92 -3.05 -8.89 18.37
C ALA A 92 -3.85 -8.99 17.06
N LYS A 93 -5.18 -8.90 17.14
CA LYS A 93 -6.05 -8.83 15.94
C LYS A 93 -5.73 -7.56 15.14
N ASP A 94 -5.60 -6.42 15.79
CA ASP A 94 -5.33 -5.14 15.12
C ASP A 94 -3.99 -5.16 14.38
N ALA A 95 -2.96 -5.74 14.99
CA ALA A 95 -1.68 -6.00 14.33
C ALA A 95 -1.85 -6.93 13.13
N GLY A 96 -2.65 -8.00 13.26
CA GLY A 96 -2.97 -8.90 12.14
C GLY A 96 -3.67 -8.18 10.98
N VAL A 97 -4.62 -7.28 11.28
CA VAL A 97 -5.29 -6.45 10.27
C VAL A 97 -4.28 -5.58 9.52
N LEU A 98 -3.37 -4.93 10.23
CA LEU A 98 -2.33 -4.09 9.62
C LEU A 98 -1.35 -4.87 8.77
N VAL A 99 -0.93 -6.05 9.23
CA VAL A 99 -0.05 -6.93 8.47
C VAL A 99 -0.74 -7.37 7.17
N GLY A 100 -2.03 -7.70 7.22
CA GLY A 100 -2.78 -8.04 6.01
C GLY A 100 -2.97 -6.86 5.06
N LEU A 101 -3.20 -5.64 5.57
CA LEU A 101 -3.21 -4.41 4.76
C LEU A 101 -1.85 -4.17 4.10
N GLY A 102 -0.76 -4.28 4.86
CA GLY A 102 0.59 -4.16 4.33
C GLY A 102 0.87 -5.20 3.25
N GLY A 103 0.46 -6.46 3.47
CA GLY A 103 0.55 -7.53 2.49
C GLY A 103 -0.23 -7.26 1.21
N ALA A 104 -1.47 -6.77 1.33
CA ALA A 104 -2.30 -6.40 0.18
C ALA A 104 -1.64 -5.29 -0.66
N LEU A 105 -1.10 -4.26 -0.01
CA LEU A 105 -0.36 -3.19 -0.67
C LEU A 105 0.89 -3.71 -1.40
N LEU A 106 1.66 -4.59 -0.77
CA LEU A 106 2.83 -5.21 -1.40
C LEU A 106 2.46 -6.06 -2.62
N ILE A 107 1.35 -6.81 -2.53
CA ILE A 107 0.82 -7.60 -3.66
C ILE A 107 0.45 -6.66 -4.81
N THR A 108 -0.26 -5.56 -4.55
CA THR A 108 -0.62 -4.56 -5.57
C THR A 108 0.61 -4.00 -6.25
N VAL A 109 1.64 -3.60 -5.47
CA VAL A 109 2.91 -3.11 -6.04
C VAL A 109 3.59 -4.19 -6.90
N GLY A 110 3.58 -5.44 -6.44
CA GLY A 110 4.12 -6.58 -7.19
C GLY A 110 3.40 -6.78 -8.52
N ILE A 111 2.06 -6.77 -8.51
CA ILE A 111 1.24 -6.88 -9.73
C ILE A 111 1.55 -5.72 -10.68
N SER A 112 1.58 -4.49 -10.18
CA SER A 112 1.89 -3.30 -10.99
C SER A 112 3.28 -3.35 -11.61
N THR A 113 4.26 -3.90 -10.89
CA THR A 113 5.63 -4.07 -11.39
C THR A 113 5.68 -5.09 -12.52
N VAL A 114 5.04 -6.25 -12.34
CA VAL A 114 4.95 -7.29 -13.38
C VAL A 114 4.18 -6.78 -14.59
N ALA A 115 3.05 -6.11 -14.38
CA ALA A 115 2.26 -5.50 -15.43
C ALA A 115 3.11 -4.53 -16.25
N SER A 116 3.81 -3.59 -15.59
CA SER A 116 4.69 -2.62 -16.24
C SER A 116 5.82 -3.27 -17.05
N ALA A 117 6.39 -4.37 -16.56
CA ALA A 117 7.41 -5.12 -17.29
C ALA A 117 6.83 -5.79 -18.56
N LEU A 118 5.64 -6.39 -18.47
CA LEU A 118 4.93 -6.97 -19.60
C LEU A 118 4.57 -5.90 -20.65
N VAL A 119 4.09 -4.74 -20.20
CA VAL A 119 3.86 -3.57 -21.07
C VAL A 119 5.11 -3.24 -21.87
N GLY A 120 6.24 -3.05 -21.18
CA GLY A 120 7.50 -2.69 -21.80
C GLY A 120 8.05 -3.78 -22.73
N TRP A 121 7.71 -5.05 -22.50
CA TRP A 121 8.05 -6.15 -23.41
C TRP A 121 7.20 -6.12 -24.68
N ILE A 122 5.89 -5.93 -24.56
CA ILE A 122 4.93 -5.87 -25.68
C ILE A 122 5.24 -4.68 -26.60
N ILE A 123 5.51 -3.50 -26.04
CA ILE A 123 5.87 -2.31 -26.83
C ILE A 123 7.15 -2.57 -27.65
N ARG A 124 8.14 -3.25 -27.06
CA ARG A 124 9.40 -3.60 -27.74
C ARG A 124 9.24 -4.66 -28.82
N THR A 125 8.36 -5.64 -28.64
CA THR A 125 8.14 -6.73 -29.62
C THR A 125 7.25 -6.33 -30.78
N LEU A 126 6.22 -5.50 -30.54
CA LEU A 126 5.24 -5.12 -31.56
C LEU A 126 5.52 -3.77 -32.23
N GLY A 127 6.51 -3.01 -31.77
CA GLY A 127 6.88 -1.72 -32.37
C GLY A 127 5.76 -0.68 -32.34
N LEU A 128 4.81 -0.82 -31.41
CA LEU A 128 3.62 0.03 -31.31
C LEU A 128 4.05 1.45 -30.91
N ALA A 129 3.75 2.43 -31.78
CA ALA A 129 3.89 3.84 -31.45
C ALA A 129 3.04 4.18 -30.21
N GLN A 130 3.58 5.04 -29.34
CA GLN A 130 2.87 5.59 -28.19
C GLN A 130 1.56 6.25 -28.67
N GLY A 131 0.41 5.63 -28.40
CA GLY A 131 -0.93 6.16 -28.74
C GLY A 131 -1.88 5.24 -29.53
N GLY A 132 -1.46 4.05 -29.96
CA GLY A 132 -2.35 3.09 -30.66
C GLY A 132 -3.28 2.27 -29.72
N VAL A 133 -4.04 1.31 -30.27
CA VAL A 133 -4.95 0.40 -29.51
C VAL A 133 -4.30 -0.24 -28.28
N GLY A 134 -2.98 -0.49 -28.35
CA GLY A 134 -2.19 -0.95 -27.21
C GLY A 134 -2.18 0.02 -26.02
N GLY A 135 -2.11 1.34 -26.25
CA GLY A 135 -2.16 2.34 -25.17
C GLY A 135 -3.50 2.36 -24.43
N VAL A 136 -4.60 2.20 -25.16
CA VAL A 136 -5.95 2.09 -24.55
C VAL A 136 -6.06 0.80 -23.74
N LEU A 137 -5.59 -0.33 -24.27
CA LEU A 137 -5.59 -1.61 -23.54
C LEU A 137 -4.76 -1.54 -22.25
N LEU A 138 -3.62 -0.87 -22.29
CA LEU A 138 -2.75 -0.67 -21.13
C LEU A 138 -3.37 0.24 -20.09
N TYR A 139 -4.02 1.32 -20.52
CA TYR A 139 -4.75 2.20 -19.63
C TYR A 139 -5.91 1.46 -18.94
N VAL A 140 -6.70 0.70 -19.70
CA VAL A 140 -7.80 -0.11 -19.16
C VAL A 140 -7.27 -1.19 -18.20
N ALA A 141 -6.15 -1.85 -18.52
CA ALA A 141 -5.55 -2.84 -17.65
C ALA A 141 -5.02 -2.22 -16.34
N ALA A 142 -4.32 -1.08 -16.42
CA ALA A 142 -3.84 -0.37 -15.26
C ALA A 142 -4.99 0.10 -14.36
N PHE A 143 -6.03 0.69 -14.95
CA PHE A 143 -7.25 1.08 -14.26
C PHE A 143 -7.95 -0.13 -13.61
N ALA A 144 -8.07 -1.26 -14.31
CA ALA A 144 -8.67 -2.47 -13.76
C ALA A 144 -7.89 -3.04 -12.57
N VAL A 145 -6.55 -3.00 -12.62
CA VAL A 145 -5.70 -3.41 -11.50
C VAL A 145 -5.88 -2.47 -10.30
N ALA A 146 -5.95 -1.16 -10.55
CA ALA A 146 -6.13 -0.16 -9.51
C ALA A 146 -7.50 -0.29 -8.82
N VAL A 147 -8.59 -0.36 -9.60
CA VAL A 147 -9.95 -0.64 -9.10
C VAL A 147 -10.00 -1.97 -8.34
N LEU A 148 -9.32 -3.02 -8.82
CA LEU A 148 -9.28 -4.30 -8.12
C LEU A 148 -8.54 -4.18 -6.78
N ALA A 149 -7.43 -3.45 -6.73
CA ALA A 149 -6.68 -3.23 -5.51
C ALA A 149 -7.53 -2.47 -4.48
N ASP A 150 -8.18 -1.39 -4.89
CA ASP A 150 -9.06 -0.60 -4.03
C ASP A 150 -10.27 -1.42 -3.57
N PHE A 151 -10.85 -2.21 -4.47
CA PHE A 151 -11.94 -3.11 -4.13
C PHE A 151 -11.52 -4.11 -3.04
N LEU A 152 -10.35 -4.76 -3.20
CA LEU A 152 -9.84 -5.72 -2.21
C LEU A 152 -9.47 -5.04 -0.89
N LEU A 153 -8.89 -3.84 -0.93
CA LEU A 153 -8.58 -3.05 0.27
C LEU A 153 -9.85 -2.66 1.02
N LEU A 154 -10.86 -2.14 0.32
CA LEU A 154 -12.14 -1.76 0.92
C LEU A 154 -12.87 -3.00 1.46
N LEU A 155 -12.85 -4.11 0.72
CA LEU A 155 -13.42 -5.37 1.19
C LEU A 155 -12.73 -5.84 2.46
N TYR A 156 -11.40 -5.79 2.51
CA TYR A 156 -10.60 -6.14 3.68
C TYR A 156 -10.94 -5.25 4.89
N VAL A 157 -10.93 -3.93 4.72
CA VAL A 157 -11.25 -2.93 5.75
C VAL A 157 -12.68 -3.13 6.27
N LEU A 158 -13.67 -3.25 5.39
CA LEU A 158 -15.08 -3.36 5.76
C LEU A 158 -15.45 -4.72 6.37
N THR A 159 -14.67 -5.77 6.13
CA THR A 159 -14.90 -7.09 6.74
C THR A 159 -14.20 -7.25 8.08
N LEU A 160 -12.93 -6.84 8.19
CA LEU A 160 -12.12 -7.10 9.38
C LEU A 160 -12.22 -6.02 10.46
N LEU A 161 -12.39 -4.74 10.10
CA LEU A 161 -12.37 -3.66 11.10
C LEU A 161 -13.62 -3.60 11.99
N PRO A 162 -14.86 -3.64 11.45
CA PRO A 162 -16.04 -3.43 12.28
C PRO A 162 -16.40 -4.66 13.13
N GLY A 163 -15.81 -5.84 12.86
CA GLY A 163 -16.14 -7.08 13.59
C GLY A 163 -17.57 -7.59 13.35
N VAL A 164 -18.32 -6.93 12.45
CA VAL A 164 -19.67 -7.32 12.05
C VAL A 164 -19.61 -8.08 10.74
N GLN A 165 -20.56 -9.01 10.55
CA GLN A 165 -20.69 -9.79 9.33
C GLN A 165 -21.85 -9.24 8.49
N PRO A 166 -21.65 -8.14 7.72
CA PRO A 166 -22.70 -7.64 6.85
C PRO A 166 -23.01 -8.67 5.75
N PRO A 167 -24.22 -8.66 5.19
CA PRO A 167 -24.58 -9.54 4.08
C PRO A 167 -23.58 -9.38 2.92
N ARG A 168 -22.98 -10.49 2.47
CA ARG A 168 -21.88 -10.51 1.46
C ARG A 168 -22.16 -9.62 0.24
N ARG A 169 -23.41 -9.61 -0.23
CA ARG A 169 -23.84 -8.80 -1.37
C ARG A 169 -23.72 -7.28 -1.12
N ARG A 170 -24.11 -6.81 0.08
CA ARG A 170 -24.03 -5.37 0.42
C ARG A 170 -22.58 -4.93 0.57
N LEU A 171 -21.75 -5.78 1.14
CA LEU A 171 -20.32 -5.53 1.30
C LEU A 171 -19.60 -5.42 -0.06
N VAL A 172 -19.84 -6.35 -0.98
CA VAL A 172 -19.26 -6.31 -2.34
C VAL A 172 -19.73 -5.08 -3.10
N VAL A 173 -21.01 -4.72 -3.01
CA VAL A 173 -21.53 -3.51 -3.67
C VAL A 173 -20.90 -2.24 -3.09
N ALA A 174 -20.81 -2.12 -1.76
CA ALA A 174 -20.18 -0.97 -1.12
C ALA A 174 -18.69 -0.85 -1.48
N ALA A 175 -17.96 -1.96 -1.47
CA ALA A 175 -16.55 -1.99 -1.85
C ALA A 175 -16.35 -1.65 -3.33
N LEU A 176 -17.22 -2.13 -4.24
CA LEU A 176 -17.13 -1.79 -5.67
C LEU A 176 -17.44 -0.32 -5.92
N ILE A 177 -18.50 0.22 -5.31
CA ILE A 177 -18.84 1.64 -5.43
C ILE A 177 -17.71 2.51 -4.90
N GLY A 178 -17.13 2.14 -3.75
CA GLY A 178 -15.98 2.85 -3.20
C GLY A 178 -14.77 2.79 -4.10
N ALA A 179 -14.42 1.62 -4.62
CA ALA A 179 -13.25 1.43 -5.48
C ALA A 179 -13.37 2.21 -6.80
N VAL A 180 -14.54 2.16 -7.44
CA VAL A 180 -14.80 2.92 -8.66
C VAL A 180 -14.94 4.43 -8.38
N GLY A 181 -15.33 4.82 -7.18
CA GLY A 181 -15.41 6.24 -6.80
C GLY A 181 -14.05 6.87 -6.47
N PHE A 182 -13.05 6.06 -6.13
CA PHE A 182 -11.69 6.50 -5.81
C PHE A 182 -10.80 6.66 -7.06
N GLU A 183 -11.01 5.82 -8.08
CA GLU A 183 -10.29 5.80 -9.38
C GLU A 183 -10.95 6.66 -10.46
#